data_AF-T1CHW9-F1
#
_entry.id   AF-T1CHW9-F1
#
_cell.length_a   1.000
_cell.length_b   1.000
_cell.length_c   1.000
_cell.angle_alpha   90.00
_cell.angle_beta   90.00
_cell.angle_gamma   90.00
#
_symmetry.space_group_name_H-M   'P 1'
#
loop_
_entity.id
_entity.type
_entity.pdbx_description
1 polymer ?
#
loop_
_entity_poly.entity_id
_entity_poly.type
_entity_poly.pdbx_seq_one_letter_code
_entity_poly.pdbx_strand_id
1 'polypeptide(L)' 'YDKQFVRDYLETLRWNKQAPGPRIPPEVIEKTRAKYAEALHRLTA' A
#
# COMPACT_ATOMS: atom_id res chain seq x y z
N TYR A 1 3.69 3.98 9.75
CA TYR A 1 3.95 2.89 8.78
C TYR A 1 2.64 2.25 8.44
N ASP A 2 2.07 2.63 7.30
CA ASP A 2 0.70 2.28 6.97
C ASP A 2 0.59 2.00 5.47
N LYS A 3 -0.64 1.74 5.05
CA LYS A 3 -0.98 1.44 3.67
C LYS A 3 -1.24 2.72 2.85
N GLN A 4 -0.60 3.85 3.18
CA GLN A 4 -0.89 5.12 2.49
C GLN A 4 -0.67 5.03 0.98
N PHE A 5 0.39 4.37 0.49
CA PHE A 5 0.59 4.17 -0.95
C PHE A 5 -0.56 3.42 -1.63
N VAL A 6 -1.12 2.40 -0.96
CA VAL A 6 -2.28 1.67 -1.47
C VAL A 6 -3.52 2.56 -1.43
N ARG A 7 -3.72 3.34 -0.36
CA ARG A 7 -4.84 4.29 -0.26
C ARG A 7 -4.77 5.33 -1.38
N ASP A 8 -3.63 5.99 -1.52
CA ASP A 8 -3.41 7.01 -2.56
C ASP A 8 -3.68 6.43 -3.95
N TYR A 9 -3.17 5.22 -4.23
CA TYR A 9 -3.46 4.53 -5.49
C TYR A 9 -4.96 4.27 -5.68
N LEU A 10 -5.65 3.76 -4.66
CA LEU A 10 -7.08 3.47 -4.76
C LEU A 10 -7.94 4.73 -4.93
N GLU A 11 -7.52 5.85 -4.35
CA GLU A 11 -8.20 7.15 -4.53
C GLU A 11 -8.00 7.72 -5.95
N THR A 12 -7.00 7.27 -6.72
CA THR A 12 -6.89 7.59 -8.17
C THR A 12 -7.90 6.83 -9.03
N LEU A 13 -8.46 5.74 -8.51
CA LEU A 13 -9.39 4.89 -9.25
C LEU A 13 -10.83 5.34 -9.00
N ARG A 14 -11.69 5.19 -10.02
CA ARG A 14 -13.15 5.28 -9.88
C ARG A 14 -13.72 4.01 -9.23
N TRP A 15 -13.07 3.51 -8.18
CA TRP A 15 -13.49 2.31 -7.47
C TRP A 15 -14.35 2.68 -6.28
N ASN A 16 -15.60 2.19 -6.28
CA ASN A 16 -16.58 2.43 -5.22
C ASN A 16 -16.34 1.62 -3.94
N LYS A 17 -15.13 1.07 -3.75
CA LYS A 17 -14.73 0.26 -2.58
C LYS A 17 -15.54 -1.03 -2.41
N GLN A 18 -16.19 -1.53 -3.47
CA GLN A 18 -16.88 -2.83 -3.47
C GLN A 18 -15.99 -3.95 -4.00
N ALA A 19 -16.16 -5.16 -3.46
CA ALA A 19 -15.45 -6.33 -3.95
C ALA A 19 -15.98 -6.78 -5.33
N PRO A 20 -15.13 -7.34 -6.22
CA PRO A 20 -13.69 -7.53 -6.06
C PRO A 20 -12.89 -6.23 -6.21
N GLY A 21 -11.83 -6.10 -5.42
CA GLY A 21 -10.94 -4.94 -5.50
C GLY A 21 -10.08 -4.92 -6.77
N PRO A 22 -9.63 -3.73 -7.21
CA PRO A 22 -8.79 -3.60 -8.39
C PRO A 22 -7.41 -4.22 -8.16
N ARG A 23 -6.77 -4.65 -9.25
CA ARG A 23 -5.39 -5.11 -9.20
C ARG A 23 -4.47 -3.93 -8.84
N ILE A 24 -3.63 -4.13 -7.84
CA ILE A 24 -2.64 -3.12 -7.42
C ILE A 24 -1.36 -3.29 -8.25
N PRO A 25 -0.79 -2.19 -8.79
CA PRO A 25 0.44 -2.23 -9.54
C PRO A 25 1.64 -2.68 -8.67
N PRO A 26 2.61 -3.41 -9.25
CA PRO A 26 3.78 -3.90 -8.52
C PRO A 26 4.56 -2.81 -7.79
N GLU A 27 4.65 -1.61 -8.34
CA GLU A 27 5.38 -0.48 -7.75
C GLU A 27 4.74 0.04 -6.45
N VAL A 28 3.41 0.02 -6.38
CA VAL A 28 2.66 0.40 -5.17
C VAL A 28 2.85 -0.65 -4.08
N ILE A 29 2.86 -1.93 -4.48
CA ILE A 29 3.14 -3.06 -3.57
C ILE A 29 4.55 -2.93 -2.99
N GLU A 30 5.55 -2.69 -3.84
CA GLU A 30 6.95 -2.62 -3.41
C GLU A 30 7.23 -1.44 -2.49
N LYS A 31 6.68 -0.26 -2.80
CA LYS A 31 6.78 0.92 -1.90
C LYS A 31 6.14 0.67 -0.54
N THR A 32 4.98 0.01 -0.52
CA THR A 32 4.30 -0.37 0.73
C THR A 32 5.15 -1.36 1.52
N ARG A 33 5.71 -2.39 0.87
CA ARG A 33 6.59 -3.39 1.47
C ARG A 33 7.82 -2.75 2.10
N ALA A 34 8.50 -1.86 1.37
CA ALA A 34 9.68 -1.15 1.85
C ALA A 34 9.38 -0.33 3.11
N LYS A 35 8.23 0.36 3.17
CA LYS A 35 7.84 1.10 4.38
C LYS A 35 7.61 0.20 5.58
N TYR A 36 6.99 -0.96 5.40
CA TYR A 36 6.83 -1.92 6.50
C TYR A 36 8.16 -2.53 6.93
N ALA A 37 9.08 -2.81 6.00
CA ALA A 37 10.42 -3.29 6.34
C ALA A 37 11.21 -2.25 7.16
N GLU A 38 11.14 -0.96 6.79
CA GLU A 38 11.71 0.14 7.56
C GLU A 38 11.08 0.23 8.97
N ALA A 39 9.76 0.04 9.06
CA ALA A 39 9.04 0.00 10.34
C ALA A 39 9.58 -1.06 11.27
N LEU A 40 9.65 -2.29 10.75
CA LEU A 40 10.11 -3.44 11.47
C LEU A 40 11.54 -3.20 11.95
N HIS A 41 12.42 -2.78 11.04
CA HIS A 41 13.81 -2.49 11.38
C HIS A 41 13.94 -1.47 12.52
N ARG A 42 13.17 -0.37 12.50
CA ARG A 42 13.25 0.63 13.59
C ARG A 42 12.65 0.18 14.92
N LEU A 43 11.72 -0.78 14.91
CA LEU A 43 11.05 -1.27 16.11
C LEU A 43 11.79 -2.43 16.76
N THR A 44 12.62 -3.15 16.00
CA THR A 44 13.35 -4.34 16.48
C THR A 44 14.86 -4.15 16.55
N ALA A 45 15.37 -2.96 16.22
CA ALA A 45 16.78 -2.59 16.36
C ALA A 45 17.08 -2.03 17.76
#